data_AF-A0A6B1AE89-F1
#
_entry.id   AF-A0A6B1AE89-F1
#
_cell.length_a   1.000
_cell.length_b   1.000
_cell.length_c   1.000
_cell.angle_alpha   90.00
_cell.angle_beta   90.00
_cell.angle_gamma   90.00
#
_symmetry.space_group_name_H-M   'P 1'
#
loop_
_entity.id
_entity.type
_entity.pdbx_description
1 polymer ?
#
loop_
_entity_poly.entity_id
_entity_poly.type
_entity_poly.pdbx_seq_one_letter_code
_entity_poly.pdbx_strand_id
1 'polypeptide(L)'
;MPAEAGPLTLETWLAGRLESAPPELAEAVWPLVRGRLAEGEDGLVHAALDALAIAAEGKATRSGAVILLAADAILTYALEAAADPALGGSAARASRLAERAGPSGLIGERFNEEEMTE
;
A
#
# COMPACT_ATOMS: atom_id res chain seq x y z
N MET A 1 -18.49 -11.17 30.32
CA MET A 1 -17.30 -11.77 29.67
C MET A 1 -16.97 -10.90 28.48
N PRO A 2 -15.77 -10.31 28.37
CA PRO A 2 -15.40 -9.59 27.15
C PRO A 2 -15.34 -10.60 26.01
N ALA A 3 -15.90 -10.24 24.85
CA ALA A 3 -15.79 -11.05 23.64
C ALA A 3 -14.29 -11.21 23.32
N GLU A 4 -13.83 -12.44 23.08
CA GLU A 4 -12.50 -12.67 22.54
C GLU A 4 -12.39 -11.89 21.23
N ALA A 5 -11.49 -10.91 21.18
CA ALA A 5 -11.18 -10.23 19.95
C ALA A 5 -10.70 -11.29 18.94
N GLY A 6 -11.39 -11.40 17.81
CA GLY A 6 -11.03 -12.33 16.75
C GLY A 6 -9.59 -12.11 16.26
N PRO A 7 -9.04 -13.04 15.46
CA PRO A 7 -7.70 -12.90 14.92
C PRO A 7 -7.58 -11.60 14.12
N LEU A 8 -6.50 -10.85 14.35
CA LEU A 8 -6.18 -9.63 13.62
C LEU A 8 -5.95 -9.97 12.15
N THR A 9 -6.72 -9.33 11.26
CA THR A 9 -6.56 -9.46 9.81
C THR A 9 -5.87 -8.23 9.24
N LEU A 10 -5.28 -8.34 8.05
CA LEU A 10 -4.71 -7.18 7.37
C LEU A 10 -5.76 -6.07 7.16
N GLU A 11 -7.01 -6.43 6.84
CA GLU A 11 -8.11 -5.48 6.68
C GLU A 11 -8.44 -4.72 7.97
N THR A 12 -8.59 -5.44 9.09
CA THR A 12 -8.90 -4.82 10.40
C THR A 12 -7.71 -4.02 10.94
N TRP A 13 -6.49 -4.48 10.70
CA TRP A 13 -5.26 -3.75 11.01
C TRP A 13 -5.18 -2.44 10.22
N LEU A 14 -5.44 -2.48 8.91
CA LEU A 14 -5.41 -1.30 8.04
C LEU A 14 -6.52 -0.31 8.43
N ALA A 15 -7.72 -0.81 8.75
CA ALA A 15 -8.82 0.02 9.21
C ALA A 15 -8.43 0.83 10.46
N GLY A 16 -7.77 0.21 11.43
CA GLY A 16 -7.28 0.91 12.63
C GLY A 16 -6.26 2.01 12.32
N ARG A 17 -5.44 1.86 11.27
CA ARG A 17 -4.53 2.94 10.83
C ARG A 17 -5.30 4.09 10.19
N LEU A 18 -6.24 3.77 9.33
CA LEU A 18 -7.03 4.76 8.58
C LEU A 18 -8.03 5.52 9.46
N GLU A 19 -8.47 4.97 10.60
CA GLU A 19 -9.29 5.70 11.58
C GLU A 19 -8.59 6.97 12.11
N SER A 20 -7.26 6.95 12.19
CA SER A 20 -6.45 8.08 12.67
C SER A 20 -5.94 8.99 11.54
N ALA A 21 -6.15 8.62 10.29
CA ALA A 21 -5.68 9.36 9.12
C ALA A 21 -6.61 10.55 8.79
N PRO A 22 -6.12 11.57 8.06
CA PRO A 22 -6.99 12.58 7.48
C PRO A 22 -8.11 11.93 6.65
N PRO A 23 -9.38 12.38 6.75
CA PRO A 23 -10.52 11.72 6.09
C PRO A 23 -10.32 11.55 4.58
N GLU A 24 -9.77 12.57 3.91
CA GLU A 24 -9.55 12.58 2.47
C GLU A 24 -8.52 11.51 2.03
N LEU A 25 -7.57 11.18 2.90
CA LEU A 25 -6.61 10.10 2.66
C LEU A 25 -7.29 8.73 2.85
N ALA A 26 -8.07 8.56 3.93
CA ALA A 26 -8.80 7.32 4.18
C ALA A 26 -9.81 6.99 3.07
N GLU A 27 -10.52 8.01 2.56
CA GLU A 27 -11.43 7.90 1.42
C GLU A 27 -10.70 7.52 0.13
N ALA A 28 -9.48 8.02 -0.09
CA ALA A 28 -8.68 7.68 -1.25
C ALA A 28 -8.07 6.26 -1.18
N VAL A 29 -7.66 5.80 0.00
CA VAL A 29 -6.99 4.50 0.16
C VAL A 29 -7.93 3.32 -0.06
N TRP A 30 -9.14 3.35 0.52
CA TRP A 30 -10.02 2.18 0.51
C TRP A 30 -10.38 1.63 -0.88
N PRO A 31 -10.75 2.46 -1.86
CA PRO A 31 -11.02 2.00 -3.23
C PRO A 31 -9.81 1.33 -3.89
N LEU A 32 -8.59 1.79 -3.58
CA LEU A 32 -7.35 1.30 -4.18
C LEU A 32 -6.95 -0.08 -3.65
N VAL A 33 -7.23 -0.36 -2.37
CA VAL A 33 -6.75 -1.59 -1.71
C VAL A 33 -7.77 -2.71 -1.66
N ARG A 34 -9.09 -2.42 -1.71
CA ARG A 34 -10.15 -3.41 -1.42
C ARG A 34 -10.06 -4.67 -2.27
N GLY A 35 -9.67 -4.54 -3.54
CA GLY A 35 -9.52 -5.68 -4.45
C GLY A 35 -8.26 -6.53 -4.21
N ARG A 36 -7.30 -6.03 -3.43
CA ARG A 36 -5.95 -6.61 -3.27
C ARG A 36 -5.62 -7.06 -1.85
N LEU A 37 -6.46 -6.77 -0.85
CA LEU A 37 -6.21 -7.16 0.56
C LEU A 37 -6.03 -8.68 0.76
N ALA A 38 -6.68 -9.50 -0.07
CA ALA A 38 -6.55 -10.96 -0.01
C ALA A 38 -5.15 -11.46 -0.44
N GLU A 39 -4.39 -10.66 -1.17
CA GLU A 39 -3.01 -10.94 -1.59
C GLU A 39 -1.99 -10.58 -0.51
N GLY A 40 -2.44 -10.09 0.66
CA GLY A 40 -1.56 -9.71 1.76
C GLY A 40 -0.78 -8.42 1.46
N GLU A 41 0.47 -8.36 1.92
CA GLU A 41 1.30 -7.16 1.80
C GLU A 41 1.74 -6.90 0.35
N ASP A 42 1.94 -7.96 -0.45
CA ASP A 42 2.24 -7.83 -1.88
C ASP A 42 1.05 -7.19 -2.63
N GLY A 43 -0.19 -7.49 -2.22
CA GLY A 43 -1.39 -6.81 -2.73
C GLY A 43 -1.41 -5.31 -2.45
N LEU A 44 -0.94 -4.89 -1.28
CA LEU A 44 -0.78 -3.48 -0.94
C LEU A 44 0.32 -2.83 -1.79
N VAL A 45 1.45 -3.50 -2.02
CA VAL A 45 2.49 -3.00 -2.95
C VAL A 45 1.90 -2.79 -4.34
N HIS A 46 1.16 -3.75 -4.89
CA HIS A 46 0.53 -3.60 -6.19
C HIS A 46 -0.51 -2.47 -6.22
N ALA A 47 -1.32 -2.30 -5.17
CA ALA A 47 -2.26 -1.19 -5.04
C ALA A 47 -1.54 0.18 -5.06
N ALA A 48 -0.41 0.29 -4.35
CA ALA A 48 0.39 1.52 -4.34
C ALA A 48 0.96 1.85 -5.72
N LEU A 49 1.45 0.84 -6.45
CA LEU A 49 1.99 1.04 -7.80
C LEU A 49 0.89 1.45 -8.79
N ASP A 50 -0.30 0.84 -8.72
CA ASP A 50 -1.44 1.24 -9.55
C ASP A 50 -1.89 2.67 -9.23
N ALA A 51 -1.92 3.04 -7.94
CA ALA A 51 -2.23 4.41 -7.51
C ALA A 51 -1.19 5.42 -8.01
N LEU A 52 0.10 5.06 -8.01
CA LEU A 52 1.16 5.90 -8.56
C LEU A 52 0.96 6.17 -10.05
N ALA A 53 0.60 5.15 -10.84
CA ALA A 53 0.29 5.31 -12.26
C ALA A 53 -0.92 6.26 -12.47
N ILE A 54 -2.00 6.08 -11.71
CA ILE A 54 -3.17 6.97 -11.76
C ILE A 54 -2.78 8.41 -11.40
N ALA A 55 -1.94 8.60 -10.38
CA ALA A 55 -1.47 9.92 -9.97
C ALA A 55 -0.61 10.59 -11.06
N ALA A 56 0.23 9.82 -11.74
CA ALA A 56 1.07 10.30 -12.85
C ALA A 56 0.21 10.77 -14.05
N GLU A 57 -0.84 10.02 -14.39
CA GLU A 57 -1.81 10.42 -15.42
C GLU A 57 -2.63 11.66 -15.02
N GLY A 58 -2.90 11.82 -13.72
CA GLY A 58 -3.74 12.87 -13.12
C GLY A 58 -3.17 14.30 -13.12
N LYS A 59 -2.06 14.56 -13.83
CA LYS A 59 -1.42 15.87 -14.14
C LYS A 59 -1.72 17.01 -13.15
N ALA A 60 -0.79 17.33 -12.25
CA ALA A 60 -0.77 18.55 -11.41
C ALA A 60 -2.13 19.01 -10.80
N THR A 61 -3.08 18.10 -10.58
CA THR A 61 -4.36 18.38 -9.94
C THR A 61 -4.30 18.07 -8.45
N ARG A 62 -5.19 18.69 -7.66
CA ARG A 62 -5.37 18.34 -6.24
C ARG A 62 -5.69 16.85 -6.07
N SER A 63 -6.55 16.30 -6.93
CA SER A 63 -6.90 14.87 -6.89
C SER A 63 -5.70 13.97 -7.16
N GLY A 64 -4.87 14.29 -8.17
CA GLY A 64 -3.62 13.57 -8.43
C GLY A 64 -2.66 13.61 -7.23
N ALA A 65 -2.54 14.77 -6.57
CA ALA A 65 -1.72 14.90 -5.36
C ALA A 65 -2.25 14.04 -4.18
N VAL A 66 -3.57 13.96 -3.99
CA VAL A 66 -4.17 13.09 -2.97
C VAL A 66 -3.93 11.62 -3.29
N ILE A 67 -4.05 11.21 -4.56
CA ILE A 67 -3.79 9.83 -4.98
C ILE A 67 -2.31 9.47 -4.80
N LEU A 68 -1.38 10.39 -5.06
CA LEU A 68 0.04 10.20 -4.78
C LEU A 68 0.30 9.97 -3.28
N LEU A 69 -0.32 10.77 -2.41
CA LEU A 69 -0.23 10.57 -0.96
C LEU A 69 -0.86 9.23 -0.53
N ALA A 70 -1.95 8.81 -1.17
CA ALA A 70 -2.54 7.50 -0.93
C ALA A 70 -1.59 6.37 -1.35
N ALA A 71 -0.92 6.49 -2.51
CA ALA A 71 0.07 5.53 -2.97
C ALA A 71 1.22 5.36 -1.97
N ASP A 72 1.79 6.48 -1.50
CA ASP A 72 2.84 6.50 -0.48
C ASP A 72 2.39 5.86 0.85
N ALA A 73 1.18 6.22 1.32
CA ALA A 73 0.61 5.64 2.53
C ALA A 73 0.39 4.13 2.39
N ILE A 74 -0.14 3.65 1.26
CA ILE A 74 -0.36 2.22 1.01
C ILE A 74 0.97 1.47 1.00
N LEU A 75 2.01 2.00 0.35
CA LEU A 75 3.33 1.38 0.33
C LEU A 75 3.94 1.32 1.74
N THR A 76 3.77 2.39 2.51
CA THR A 76 4.17 2.43 3.93
C THR A 76 3.44 1.37 4.74
N TYR A 77 2.13 1.23 4.58
CA TYR A 77 1.33 0.22 5.25
C TYR A 77 1.71 -1.21 4.84
N ALA A 78 2.10 -1.44 3.58
CA ALA A 78 2.61 -2.74 3.15
C ALA A 78 3.88 -3.14 3.93
N LEU A 79 4.82 -2.20 4.08
CA LEU A 79 6.06 -2.41 4.82
C LEU A 79 5.81 -2.58 6.32
N GLU A 80 4.94 -1.76 6.90
CA GLU A 80 4.55 -1.88 8.30
C GLU A 80 3.87 -3.22 8.58
N ALA A 81 2.91 -3.61 7.75
CA ALA A 81 2.24 -4.91 7.89
C ALA A 81 3.23 -6.08 7.79
N ALA A 82 4.19 -6.00 6.85
CA ALA A 82 5.23 -7.01 6.71
C ALA A 82 6.18 -7.07 7.92
N ALA A 83 6.31 -5.99 8.68
CA ALA A 83 7.11 -5.91 9.90
C ALA A 83 6.32 -6.27 11.17
N ASP A 84 4.99 -6.18 11.16
CA ASP A 84 4.14 -6.28 12.35
C ASP A 84 4.00 -7.74 12.85
N PRO A 85 4.51 -8.07 14.05
CA PRO A 85 4.40 -9.42 14.59
C PRO A 85 2.96 -9.89 14.80
N ALA A 86 2.00 -8.97 15.02
CA ALA A 86 0.59 -9.31 15.21
C ALA A 86 -0.07 -9.84 13.91
N LEU A 87 0.53 -9.54 12.75
CA LEU A 87 0.17 -10.11 11.45
C LEU A 87 1.08 -11.28 11.03
N GLY A 88 1.98 -11.74 11.91
CA GLY A 88 3.00 -12.75 11.58
C GLY A 88 4.19 -12.18 10.79
N GLY A 89 4.37 -10.86 10.81
CA GLY A 89 5.45 -10.14 10.17
C GLY A 89 6.79 -10.22 10.92
N SER A 90 7.84 -9.69 10.28
CA SER A 90 9.17 -9.53 10.87
C SER A 90 9.98 -8.49 10.11
N ALA A 91 11.00 -7.91 10.75
CA ALA A 91 11.91 -6.99 10.08
C ALA A 91 12.54 -7.59 8.80
N ALA A 92 12.91 -8.87 8.82
CA ALA A 92 13.45 -9.55 7.65
C ALA A 92 12.43 -9.71 6.50
N ARG A 93 11.14 -9.89 6.83
CA ARG A 93 10.05 -9.95 5.83
C ARG A 93 9.84 -8.57 5.20
N ALA A 94 9.83 -7.51 6.01
CA ALA A 94 9.77 -6.14 5.51
C ALA A 94 10.98 -5.77 4.64
N SER A 95 12.21 -6.13 5.02
CA SER A 95 13.40 -5.92 4.19
C SER A 95 13.29 -6.61 2.83
N ARG A 96 12.88 -7.89 2.80
CA ARG A 96 12.66 -8.60 1.53
C ARG A 96 11.55 -7.98 0.69
N LEU A 97 10.49 -7.45 1.31
CA LEU A 97 9.43 -6.74 0.60
C LEU A 97 9.97 -5.44 -0.02
N ALA A 98 10.75 -4.66 0.74
CA ALA A 98 11.37 -3.43 0.26
C ALA A 98 12.36 -3.68 -0.88
N GLU A 99 13.16 -4.76 -0.82
CA GLU A 99 14.05 -5.16 -1.91
C GLU A 99 13.28 -5.52 -3.19
N ARG A 100 12.18 -6.28 -3.09
CA ARG A 100 11.34 -6.63 -4.24
C ARG A 100 10.57 -5.44 -4.79
N ALA A 101 10.07 -4.56 -3.93
CA ALA A 101 9.26 -3.43 -4.33
C ALA A 101 10.13 -2.27 -4.85
N GLY A 102 11.36 -2.13 -4.36
CA GLY A 102 12.20 -0.94 -4.57
C GLY A 102 12.70 -0.72 -6.01
N PRO A 103 13.59 0.26 -6.21
CA PRO A 103 14.05 0.70 -7.53
C PRO A 103 14.78 -0.35 -8.37
N SER A 104 15.27 -1.42 -7.77
CA SER A 104 15.88 -2.56 -8.48
C SER A 104 14.92 -3.73 -8.66
N GLY A 105 13.68 -3.63 -8.17
CA GLY A 105 12.62 -4.60 -8.34
C GLY A 105 11.43 -3.97 -9.07
N LEU A 106 10.21 -4.23 -8.59
CA LEU A 106 8.95 -3.90 -9.27
C LEU A 106 8.82 -2.42 -9.67
N ILE A 107 9.26 -1.49 -8.82
CA ILE A 107 9.25 -0.06 -9.16
C ILE A 107 10.17 0.20 -10.36
N GLY A 108 11.41 -0.31 -10.31
CA GLY A 108 12.37 -0.13 -11.39
C GLY A 108 11.93 -0.77 -12.70
N GLU A 109 11.36 -1.97 -12.63
CA GLU A 109 10.83 -2.70 -13.78
C GLU A 109 9.75 -1.88 -14.50
N ARG A 110 8.76 -1.32 -13.78
CA ARG A 110 7.71 -0.49 -14.38
C ARG A 110 8.25 0.76 -15.06
N PHE A 111 9.18 1.48 -14.43
CA PHE A 111 9.73 2.71 -15.03
C PHE A 111 10.59 2.42 -16.27
N ASN A 112 11.29 1.28 -16.31
CA ASN A 112 12.06 0.89 -17.49
C ASN A 112 11.19 0.45 -18.68
N GLU A 113 10.02 -0.15 -18.43
CA GLU A 113 9.07 -0.55 -19.48
C GLU A 113 8.48 0.66 -20.22
N GLU A 114 8.22 1.76 -19.49
CA GLU A 114 7.72 3.00 -20.06
C GLU A 114 8.76 3.69 -20.96
N GLU A 115 10.04 3.72 -20.57
CA GLU A 115 11.13 4.30 -21.41
C GLU A 115 11.39 3.50 -22.69
N MET A 116 11.06 2.21 -22.73
CA MET A 116 11.24 1.36 -23.91
C MET A 116 10.10 1.43 -24.92
N THR A 117 8.98 2.08 -24.58
CA THR A 117 7.78 2.17 -25.42
C THR A 117 7.51 3.58 -25.99
N GLU A 118 8.32 4.57 -25.63
CA GLU A 118 8.39 5.91 -26.27
C GLU A 118 9.43 5.99 -27.40
#